data_AF-C1DDM3-F1
#
_entry.id   AF-C1DDM3-F1
#
_cell.length_a   1.000
_cell.length_b   1.000
_cell.length_c   1.000
_cell.angle_alpha   90.00
_cell.angle_beta   90.00
_cell.angle_gamma   90.00
#
_symmetry.space_group_name_H-M   'P 1'
#
loop_
_entity.id
_entity.type
_entity.pdbx_description
1 polymer ?
#
loop_
_entity_poly.entity_id
_entity_poly.type
_entity_poly.pdbx_seq_one_letter_code
_entity_poly.pdbx_strand_id
1 'polypeptide(L)' 'MKVKVTERALLARINRLLRQDNQQLCRCREGSRAYAELGDFYALDTARDVVMARHVDLAMWARDMGILPDWEELQR' A
#
# COMPACT_ATOMS: atom_id res chain seq x y z
N MET A 1 22.52 10.64 1.05
CA MET A 1 21.73 9.99 2.12
C MET A 1 20.27 10.07 1.70
N LYS A 2 19.51 8.96 1.75
CA LYS A 2 18.09 8.98 1.39
C LYS A 2 17.25 9.43 2.59
N VAL A 3 16.14 10.10 2.32
CA VAL A 3 15.18 10.52 3.34
C VAL A 3 14.30 9.33 3.73
N LYS A 4 14.21 9.03 5.03
CA LYS A 4 13.38 7.93 5.53
C LYS A 4 11.90 8.33 5.53
N VAL A 5 11.04 7.44 5.04
CA VAL A 5 9.57 7.57 5.13
C VAL A 5 9.02 6.36 5.87
N THR A 6 8.19 6.59 6.87
CA THR A 6 7.55 5.49 7.62
C THR A 6 6.51 4.78 6.76
N GLU A 7 6.30 3.49 7.00
CA GLU A 7 5.24 2.70 6.37
C GLU A 7 3.87 3.39 6.43
N ARG A 8 3.51 3.93 7.60
CA ARG A 8 2.24 4.65 7.80
C ARG A 8 2.14 5.89 6.91
N ALA A 9 3.21 6.66 6.78
CA ALA A 9 3.23 7.84 5.92
C ALA A 9 3.12 7.45 4.44
N LEU A 10 3.82 6.40 4.02
CA LEU A 10 3.77 5.93 2.64
C LEU A 10 2.38 5.38 2.27
N LEU A 11 1.79 4.57 3.16
CA LEU A 11 0.42 4.07 3.03
C LEU A 11 -0.59 5.21 2.91
N ALA A 12 -0.46 6.26 3.72
CA ALA A 12 -1.35 7.43 3.66
C ALA A 12 -1.23 8.18 2.32
N ARG A 13 -0.01 8.31 1.77
CA ARG A 13 0.22 8.94 0.46
C ARG A 13 -0.40 8.12 -0.68
N ILE A 14 -0.21 6.80 -0.67
CA ILE A 14 -0.85 5.88 -1.64
C ILE A 14 -2.37 5.99 -1.56
N ASN A 15 -2.94 5.90 -0.35
CA ASN A 15 -4.38 6.01 -0.17
C ASN A 15 -4.96 7.37 -0.58
N ARG A 16 -4.17 8.45 -0.54
CA ARG A 16 -4.62 9.75 -1.05
C ARG A 16 -4.82 9.72 -2.57
N LEU A 17 -3.95 9.02 -3.30
CA LEU A 17 -4.08 8.84 -4.74
C LEU A 17 -5.26 7.91 -5.06
N LEU A 18 -5.27 6.71 -4.46
CA LEU A 18 -6.25 5.66 -4.76
C LEU A 18 -7.72 6.06 -4.50
N ARG A 19 -7.97 6.96 -3.54
CA ARG A 19 -9.33 7.47 -3.25
C ARG A 19 -9.99 8.14 -4.45
N GLN A 20 -9.23 8.68 -5.39
CA GLN A 20 -9.77 9.28 -6.61
C GLN A 20 -10.48 8.24 -7.49
N ASP A 21 -10.10 6.97 -7.37
CA ASP A 21 -10.60 5.85 -8.16
C ASP A 21 -11.50 4.88 -7.35
N ASN A 22 -11.99 5.31 -6.18
CA ASN A 22 -12.68 4.44 -5.21
C ASN A 22 -11.85 3.21 -4.82
N GLN A 23 -10.54 3.40 -4.65
CA GLN A 23 -9.63 2.35 -4.22
C GLN A 23 -8.99 2.69 -2.88
N GLN A 24 -8.62 1.65 -2.14
CA GLN A 24 -7.89 1.77 -0.90
C GLN A 24 -6.89 0.63 -0.75
N LEU A 25 -5.65 0.97 -0.38
CA LEU A 25 -4.66 0.03 0.12
C LEU A 25 -4.89 -0.20 1.62
N CYS A 26 -5.10 -1.45 1.98
CA CYS A 26 -5.41 -1.91 3.32
C CYS A 26 -4.25 -2.74 3.87
N ARG A 27 -4.06 -2.70 5.20
CA ARG A 27 -3.11 -3.57 5.90
C ARG A 27 -3.85 -4.79 6.44
N CYS A 28 -3.34 -5.98 6.16
CA CYS A 28 -3.80 -7.20 6.81
C CYS A 28 -3.04 -7.39 8.13
N ARG A 29 -3.75 -7.80 9.18
CA ARG A 29 -3.09 -8.14 10.45
C ARG A 29 -2.35 -9.47 10.29
N GLU A 30 -1.08 -9.49 10.69
CA GLU A 30 -0.29 -10.71 10.80
C GLU A 30 -0.98 -11.73 11.72
N GLY A 31 -1.10 -12.97 11.25
CA GLY A 31 -1.81 -14.05 11.95
C GLY A 31 -3.32 -14.09 11.74
N SER A 32 -3.91 -13.18 10.95
CA SER A 32 -5.30 -13.35 10.53
C SER A 32 -5.46 -14.53 9.56
N ARG A 33 -6.65 -15.14 9.51
CA ARG A 33 -6.94 -16.23 8.57
C ARG A 33 -6.75 -15.83 7.11
N ALA A 34 -6.97 -14.55 6.80
CA ALA A 34 -6.84 -14.00 5.45
C ALA A 34 -5.39 -13.63 5.08
N TYR A 35 -4.45 -13.63 6.03
CA TYR A 35 -3.07 -13.19 5.81
C TYR A 35 -2.36 -14.02 4.74
N ALA A 36 -2.60 -15.33 4.70
CA ALA A 36 -2.03 -16.22 3.69
C ALA A 36 -2.51 -15.90 2.26
N GLU A 37 -3.70 -15.33 2.11
CA GLU A 37 -4.26 -14.95 0.81
C GLU A 37 -3.95 -13.51 0.43
N LEU A 38 -4.00 -12.59 1.40
CA LEU A 38 -3.92 -11.15 1.15
C LEU A 38 -2.50 -10.59 1.28
N GLY A 39 -1.64 -11.24 2.07
CA GLY A 39 -0.34 -10.70 2.48
C GLY A 39 -0.44 -9.50 3.42
N ASP A 40 0.67 -8.79 3.62
CA ASP A 40 0.71 -7.60 4.50
C ASP A 40 -0.18 -6.45 4.01
N PHE A 41 -0.21 -6.23 2.69
CA PHE A 41 -1.01 -5.20 2.05
C PHE A 41 -1.79 -5.75 0.86
N TYR A 42 -3.02 -5.27 0.72
CA TYR A 42 -3.92 -5.61 -0.38
C TYR A 42 -4.71 -4.37 -0.80
N ALA A 43 -5.07 -4.29 -2.08
CA ALA A 43 -5.87 -3.20 -2.63
C ALA A 43 -7.33 -3.63 -2.75
N LEU A 44 -8.25 -2.76 -2.35
CA LEU A 44 -9.68 -2.95 -2.37
C LEU A 44 -10.32 -1.87 -3.25
N ASP A 45 -11.22 -2.26 -4.15
CA ASP A 45 -12.19 -1.35 -4.75
C ASP A 45 -13.32 -1.14 -3.74
N THR A 46 -13.41 0.05 -3.16
CA THR A 46 -14.37 0.38 -2.10
C THR A 46 -15.79 0.59 -2.62
N ALA A 47 -15.97 0.79 -3.93
CA ALA A 47 -17.30 0.92 -4.53
C ALA A 47 -17.91 -0.46 -4.83
N ARG A 48 -17.08 -1.45 -5.17
CA ARG A 48 -17.51 -2.81 -5.54
C ARG A 48 -17.29 -3.85 -4.44
N ASP A 49 -16.54 -3.51 -3.40
CA ASP A 49 -16.12 -4.41 -2.32
C ASP A 49 -15.33 -5.63 -2.84
N VAL A 50 -14.39 -5.38 -3.75
CA VAL A 50 -13.58 -6.41 -4.43
C VAL A 50 -12.10 -6.19 -4.20
N VAL A 51 -11.37 -7.25 -3.84
CA VAL A 51 -9.90 -7.23 -3.76
C VAL A 51 -9.31 -7.16 -5.17
N MET A 52 -8.62 -6.06 -5.45
CA MET A 52 -8.00 -5.78 -6.75
C MET A 52 -6.56 -6.29 -6.84
N ALA A 53 -5.85 -6.31 -5.71
CA ALA A 53 -4.47 -6.81 -5.63
C ALA A 53 -4.18 -7.40 -4.25
N ARG A 54 -3.33 -8.42 -4.22
CA ARG A 54 -2.88 -9.15 -3.02
C ARG A 54 -1.36 -9.11 -2.95
N HIS A 55 -0.79 -9.34 -1.76
CA HIS A 55 0.66 -9.37 -1.53
C HIS A 55 1.39 -8.14 -2.08
N VAL A 56 0.81 -6.95 -1.87
CA VAL A 56 1.35 -5.70 -2.37
C VAL A 56 2.65 -5.35 -1.62
N ASP A 57 3.77 -5.22 -2.34
CA ASP A 57 4.96 -4.57 -1.79
C ASP A 57 4.77 -3.06 -1.83
N LEU A 58 4.65 -2.46 -0.65
CA LEU A 58 4.36 -1.05 -0.48
C LEU A 58 5.39 -0.12 -1.15
N ALA A 59 6.67 -0.47 -1.12
CA ALA A 59 7.73 0.38 -1.65
C ALA A 59 7.81 0.27 -3.18
N MET A 60 7.63 -0.94 -3.73
CA MET A 60 7.58 -1.16 -5.17
C MET A 60 6.39 -0.41 -5.79
N TRP A 61 5.18 -0.63 -5.28
CA TRP A 61 3.99 0.08 -5.77
C TRP A 61 4.10 1.59 -5.65
N ALA A 62 4.63 2.10 -4.53
CA ALA A 62 4.81 3.53 -4.39
C ALA A 62 5.79 4.11 -5.42
N ARG A 63 6.83 3.37 -5.82
CA ARG A 63 7.76 3.79 -6.88
C ARG A 63 7.08 3.78 -8.24
N ASP A 64 6.34 2.72 -8.55
CA ASP A 64 5.62 2.59 -9.82
C ASP A 64 4.58 3.71 -10.01
N MET A 65 3.96 4.17 -8.91
CA MET A 65 3.03 5.30 -8.89
C MET A 65 3.72 6.68 -8.80
N GLY A 66 5.05 6.74 -8.70
CA GLY A 66 5.79 8.00 -8.52
C GLY A 66 5.61 8.68 -7.15
N ILE A 67 5.09 7.96 -6.15
CA ILE A 67 4.83 8.43 -4.79
C ILE A 67 6.08 8.36 -3.90
N LEU A 68 6.93 7.36 -4.13
CA LEU A 68 8.21 7.18 -3.45
C LEU A 68 9.35 7.51 -4.44
N PRO A 69 9.84 8.76 -4.47
CA PRO A 69 10.93 9.14 -5.36
C PRO A 69 12.26 8.49 -4.94
N ASP A 70 13.24 8.45 -5.85
CA ASP A 70 14.49 7.73 -5.65
C ASP A 70 15.34 8.22 -4.46
N TRP A 71 15.14 9.48 -4.05
CA TRP A 71 15.81 10.09 -2.91
C TRP A 71 15.13 9.79 -1.56
N GLU A 72 13.94 9.19 -1.57
CA GLU A 72 13.28 8.64 -0.38
C GLU A 72 13.50 7.11 -0.27
N GLU A 73 13.37 6.58 0.94
CA GLU A 73 13.35 5.15 1.18
C GLU A 73 12.40 4.77 2.33
N LEU A 74 11.72 3.63 2.18
CA LEU A 74 10.84 3.10 3.20
C LEU A 74 11.65 2.67 4.43
N GLN A 75 11.26 3.18 5.59
CA GLN A 75 11.70 2.72 6.90
C GLN A 75 10.77 1.59 7.35
N ARG A 76 11.32 0.39 7.46
CA ARG A 76 10.67 -0.78 8.08
C ARG A 76 10.99 -0.83 9.57
#